data_AF-A0A661IYB6-F1
#
_entry.id   AF-A0A661IYB6-F1
#
_cell.length_a   1.000
_cell.length_b   1.000
_cell.length_c   1.000
_cell.angle_alpha   90.00
_cell.angle_beta   90.00
_cell.angle_gamma   90.00
#
_symmetry.space_group_name_H-M   'P 1'
#
loop_
_entity.id
_entity.type
_entity.pdbx_description
1 polymer ?
#
loop_
_entity_poly.entity_id
_entity_poly.type
_entity_poly.pdbx_seq_one_letter_code
_entity_poly.pdbx_strand_id
1 'polypeptide(L)'
;MSGLPKRRRDHLRRLVPRLRGIAEGAIEVKLRALGIFASYNRSHNHSIECFIRPAENLLFSEDEKKLREAILLAIEREKKGFEKKKEPEKTKEAILRYIKGAAYTLINRLSALKAMEARGLIEETVTRRPDYGGMSAREWKLKRKNPSISPDLLLVQSLELGFKEASQEIALLFDPDDPYGLLFPDPADLRKILKILNEEITQEDWQAEDILGWIYQFWNEEERRRYRTGRGRGRRKAPEPDEIPVINQLYTPHWVVKALVDNTLGRLWLEMKGRCPWEGALERIDDLNTVDGFCSYLVPLPSEPQKPEPKSPQEIKVLDPACGSGHFLIYAFEVLWRIWREAGPELSPEEVAARILEYNLYGIDIDLRACELAALGLYLKAKELIERALREEGFSDTDIQERAKAFRPRRMNIVCADVRLIDGERKEAFLKLFENEPDLHEIVKKLLEDLDNTYEYGSLLKVRGPFERLFEA
;
A
#
# COMPACT_ATOMS: atom_id res chain seq x y z
N MET A 1 1.05 20.17 -2.55
CA MET A 1 0.85 20.54 -1.12
C MET A 1 2.18 20.43 -0.35
N SER A 2 2.36 21.06 0.82
CA SER A 2 3.62 20.90 1.60
C SER A 2 3.60 19.65 2.48
N GLY A 3 4.75 19.02 2.69
CA GLY A 3 4.89 17.91 3.66
C GLY A 3 4.69 18.34 5.11
N LEU A 4 4.50 17.37 6.01
CA LEU A 4 4.21 17.60 7.42
C LEU A 4 5.33 18.34 8.16
N PRO A 5 5.02 19.45 8.85
CA PRO A 5 5.98 20.14 9.70
C PRO A 5 6.56 19.22 10.79
N LYS A 6 7.82 19.44 11.18
CA LYS A 6 8.52 18.61 12.18
C LYS A 6 7.72 18.42 13.47
N ARG A 7 7.11 19.48 14.00
CA ARG A 7 6.27 19.42 15.21
C ARG A 7 5.07 18.48 15.07
N ARG A 8 4.44 18.45 13.89
CA ARG A 8 3.31 17.54 13.59
C ARG A 8 3.79 16.11 13.43
N ARG A 9 4.95 15.89 12.81
CA ARG A 9 5.60 14.57 12.76
C ARG A 9 5.93 14.02 14.15
N ASP A 10 6.45 14.85 15.05
CA ASP A 10 6.71 14.48 16.44
C ASP A 10 5.43 14.15 17.24
N HIS A 11 4.30 14.76 16.87
CA HIS A 11 3.00 14.41 17.42
C HIS A 11 2.55 13.03 16.93
N LEU A 12 2.55 12.79 15.61
CA LEU A 12 2.21 11.50 15.01
C LEU A 12 3.06 10.35 15.57
N ARG A 13 4.36 10.58 15.75
CA ARG A 13 5.29 9.60 16.33
C ARG A 13 4.90 9.09 17.72
N ARG A 14 4.22 9.91 18.53
CA ARG A 14 3.71 9.52 19.85
C ARG A 14 2.33 8.86 19.78
N LEU A 15 1.53 9.25 18.78
CA LEU A 15 0.16 8.81 18.59
C LEU A 15 0.06 7.41 17.96
N VAL A 16 0.89 7.13 16.95
CA VAL A 16 0.84 5.88 16.18
C VAL A 16 1.06 4.63 17.05
N PRO A 17 1.99 4.59 18.01
CA PRO A 17 2.11 3.44 18.92
C PRO A 17 0.84 3.18 19.76
N ARG A 18 0.12 4.26 20.14
CA ARG A 18 -1.15 4.13 20.88
C ARG A 18 -2.26 3.57 19.99
N LEU A 19 -2.35 4.04 18.73
CA LEU A 19 -3.26 3.46 17.73
C LEU A 19 -2.97 1.97 17.51
N ARG A 20 -1.68 1.63 17.36
CA ARG A 20 -1.21 0.25 17.19
C ARG A 20 -1.67 -0.64 18.34
N GLY A 21 -1.45 -0.22 19.59
CA GLY A 21 -1.87 -1.01 20.76
C GLY A 21 -3.38 -1.24 20.84
N ILE A 22 -4.20 -0.25 20.48
CA ILE A 22 -5.66 -0.40 20.45
C ILE A 22 -6.08 -1.39 19.35
N ALA A 23 -5.53 -1.23 18.14
CA ALA A 23 -5.85 -2.08 17.00
C ALA A 23 -5.41 -3.54 17.23
N GLU A 24 -4.16 -3.78 17.66
CA GLU A 24 -3.66 -5.12 17.96
C GLU A 24 -4.51 -5.80 19.05
N GLY A 25 -4.84 -5.07 20.13
CA GLY A 25 -5.68 -5.60 21.20
C GLY A 25 -7.10 -5.95 20.73
N ALA A 26 -7.69 -5.14 19.86
CA ALA A 26 -9.03 -5.39 19.33
C ALA A 26 -9.06 -6.61 18.39
N ILE A 27 -8.03 -6.78 17.55
CA ILE A 27 -7.88 -7.99 16.73
C ILE A 27 -7.68 -9.23 17.62
N GLU A 28 -6.88 -9.13 18.68
CA GLU A 28 -6.69 -10.23 19.63
C GLU A 28 -8.01 -10.67 20.27
N VAL A 29 -8.91 -9.74 20.62
CA VAL A 29 -10.24 -10.06 21.15
C VAL A 29 -11.07 -10.87 20.14
N LYS A 30 -11.06 -10.47 18.85
CA LYS A 30 -11.79 -11.21 17.80
C LYS A 30 -11.21 -12.61 17.57
N LEU A 31 -9.89 -12.75 17.59
CA LEU A 31 -9.24 -14.06 17.50
C LEU A 31 -9.62 -14.98 18.66
N ARG A 32 -9.70 -14.45 19.89
CA ARG A 32 -10.12 -15.22 21.06
C ARG A 32 -11.55 -15.75 20.92
N ALA A 33 -12.46 -14.97 20.31
CA ALA A 33 -13.81 -15.42 20.01
C ALA A 33 -13.84 -16.61 19.03
N LEU A 34 -12.85 -16.69 18.13
CA LEU A 34 -12.65 -17.82 17.21
C LEU A 34 -11.81 -18.97 17.81
N GLY A 35 -11.52 -18.92 19.11
CA GLY A 35 -10.73 -19.92 19.81
C GLY A 35 -9.24 -19.89 19.49
N ILE A 36 -8.71 -18.75 19.04
CA ILE A 36 -7.30 -18.52 18.71
C ILE A 36 -6.69 -17.55 19.75
N PHE A 37 -5.57 -17.92 20.36
CA PHE A 37 -4.98 -17.23 21.52
C PHE A 37 -3.51 -16.90 21.28
N ALA A 38 -3.11 -15.64 21.50
CA ALA A 38 -1.72 -15.19 21.41
C ALA A 38 -0.91 -15.43 22.71
N SER A 39 -1.61 -15.60 23.83
CA SER A 39 -1.01 -16.00 25.10
C SER A 39 -2.03 -16.73 25.98
N TYR A 40 -1.66 -17.91 26.48
CA TYR A 40 -2.35 -18.58 27.57
C TYR A 40 -1.47 -18.53 28.82
N ASN A 41 -2.06 -18.66 30.01
CA ASN A 41 -1.38 -18.45 31.29
C ASN A 41 -0.07 -19.26 31.41
N ARG A 42 0.92 -18.71 32.14
CA ARG A 42 2.36 -19.12 32.20
C ARG A 42 2.66 -20.61 32.43
N SER A 43 1.67 -21.44 32.75
CA SER A 43 1.79 -22.87 33.03
C SER A 43 1.52 -23.80 31.84
N HIS A 44 1.03 -23.31 30.69
CA HIS A 44 0.58 -24.19 29.59
C HIS A 44 1.06 -23.72 28.19
N ASN A 45 2.37 -23.82 27.91
CA ASN A 45 2.95 -23.58 26.58
C ASN A 45 3.44 -24.88 25.91
N HIS A 46 2.78 -26.01 26.18
CA HIS A 46 3.30 -27.33 25.81
C HIS A 46 2.68 -27.93 24.54
N SER A 47 1.53 -27.43 24.07
CA SER A 47 0.82 -27.95 22.88
C SER A 47 0.26 -26.83 21.99
N ILE A 48 -0.06 -27.16 20.74
CA ILE A 48 -0.71 -26.26 19.77
C ILE A 48 -2.11 -25.86 20.25
N GLU A 49 -2.81 -26.78 20.93
CA GLU A 49 -4.16 -26.59 21.46
C GLU A 49 -4.25 -25.46 22.50
N CYS A 50 -3.12 -25.10 23.12
CA CYS A 50 -3.03 -23.93 24.01
C CYS A 50 -3.21 -22.61 23.25
N PHE A 51 -2.96 -22.62 21.93
CA PHE A 51 -3.02 -21.45 21.05
C PHE A 51 -4.19 -21.52 20.07
N ILE A 52 -4.57 -22.71 19.59
CA ILE A 52 -5.68 -22.91 18.65
C ILE A 52 -6.57 -24.03 19.18
N ARG A 53 -7.77 -23.70 19.68
CA ARG A 53 -8.72 -24.70 20.16
C ARG A 53 -9.26 -25.56 19.01
N PRO A 54 -9.49 -26.88 19.18
CA PRO A 54 -10.12 -27.69 18.15
C PRO A 54 -11.50 -27.17 17.75
N ALA A 55 -11.84 -27.25 16.46
CA ALA A 55 -13.12 -26.76 15.91
C ALA A 55 -14.33 -27.47 16.53
N GLU A 56 -14.18 -28.77 16.80
CA GLU A 56 -15.21 -29.65 17.38
C GLU A 56 -15.69 -29.19 18.76
N ASN A 57 -14.89 -28.39 19.46
CA ASN A 57 -15.20 -27.88 20.79
C ASN A 57 -15.90 -26.50 20.76
N LEU A 58 -16.27 -26.00 19.58
CA LEU A 58 -16.79 -24.65 19.38
C LEU A 58 -18.07 -24.70 18.54
N LEU A 59 -19.10 -23.99 19.00
CA LEU A 59 -20.37 -23.84 18.27
C LEU A 59 -20.27 -22.62 17.37
N PHE A 60 -19.92 -22.85 16.11
CA PHE A 60 -19.82 -21.82 15.07
C PHE A 60 -20.92 -21.97 14.03
N SER A 61 -21.43 -20.84 13.55
CA SER A 61 -22.18 -20.75 12.30
C SER A 61 -21.31 -21.10 11.10
N GLU A 62 -21.91 -21.41 9.95
CA GLU A 62 -21.16 -21.72 8.73
C GLU A 62 -20.26 -20.57 8.26
N ASP A 63 -20.68 -19.32 8.45
CA ASP A 63 -19.88 -18.15 8.10
C ASP A 63 -18.68 -17.98 9.04
N GLU A 64 -18.87 -18.24 10.34
CA GLU A 64 -17.78 -18.24 11.32
C GLU A 64 -16.76 -19.35 11.06
N LYS A 65 -17.20 -20.53 10.61
CA LYS A 65 -16.30 -21.62 10.21
C LYS A 65 -15.43 -21.20 9.03
N LYS A 66 -16.03 -20.66 7.96
CA LYS A 66 -15.29 -20.18 6.78
C LYS A 66 -14.30 -19.06 7.14
N LEU A 67 -14.74 -18.09 7.93
CA LEU A 67 -13.88 -17.01 8.42
C LEU A 67 -12.68 -17.56 9.20
N ARG A 68 -12.95 -18.50 10.11
CA ARG A 68 -11.91 -19.14 10.92
C ARG A 68 -10.92 -19.92 10.08
N GLU A 69 -11.37 -20.69 9.10
CA GLU A 69 -10.49 -21.41 8.17
C GLU A 69 -9.58 -20.46 7.40
N ALA A 70 -10.12 -19.36 6.86
CA ALA A 70 -9.33 -18.35 6.17
C ALA A 70 -8.25 -17.72 7.06
N ILE A 71 -8.59 -17.42 8.33
CA ILE A 71 -7.66 -16.86 9.31
C ILE A 71 -6.59 -17.86 9.70
N LEU A 72 -6.95 -19.13 9.95
CA LEU A 72 -5.98 -20.18 10.27
C LEU A 72 -4.99 -20.40 9.12
N LEU A 73 -5.48 -20.34 7.88
CA LEU A 73 -4.62 -20.41 6.69
C LEU A 73 -3.67 -19.21 6.61
N ALA A 74 -4.12 -18.01 6.97
CA ALA A 74 -3.25 -16.83 7.05
C ALA A 74 -2.19 -16.96 8.16
N ILE A 75 -2.58 -17.45 9.35
CA ILE A 75 -1.66 -17.71 10.46
C ILE A 75 -0.63 -18.77 10.08
N GLU A 76 -1.01 -19.83 9.36
CA GLU A 76 -0.06 -20.85 8.93
C GLU A 76 1.05 -20.25 8.04
N ARG A 77 0.73 -19.26 7.19
CA ARG A 77 1.73 -18.55 6.34
C ARG A 77 2.74 -17.77 7.18
N GLU A 78 2.31 -17.27 8.33
CA GLU A 78 3.16 -16.50 9.25
C GLU A 78 4.16 -17.37 9.99
N LYS A 79 4.04 -18.71 9.91
CA LYS A 79 5.03 -19.64 10.46
C LYS A 79 6.31 -19.73 9.64
N LYS A 80 6.29 -19.35 8.34
CA LYS A 80 7.51 -19.28 7.50
C LYS A 80 8.53 -18.34 8.17
N GLY A 81 9.81 -18.74 8.19
CA GLY A 81 10.89 -18.06 8.91
C GLY A 81 11.08 -18.47 10.37
N PHE A 82 10.25 -19.40 10.89
CA PHE A 82 10.39 -19.95 12.24
C PHE A 82 10.75 -21.44 12.27
N GLU A 83 11.31 -21.99 11.19
CA GLU A 83 11.55 -23.43 10.98
C GLU A 83 12.30 -24.08 12.14
N LYS A 84 13.23 -23.33 12.76
CA LYS A 84 14.08 -23.76 13.87
C LYS A 84 13.39 -23.80 15.24
N LYS A 85 12.19 -23.23 15.39
CA LYS A 85 11.42 -23.20 16.65
C LYS A 85 10.57 -24.45 16.82
N LYS A 86 10.15 -24.75 18.06
CA LYS A 86 9.18 -25.82 18.32
C LYS A 86 7.78 -25.40 17.86
N GLU A 87 6.93 -26.36 17.50
CA GLU A 87 5.61 -26.10 16.91
C GLU A 87 4.69 -25.16 17.75
N PRO A 88 4.63 -25.29 19.09
CA PRO A 88 3.85 -24.35 19.90
C PRO A 88 4.42 -22.92 19.86
N GLU A 89 5.74 -22.77 19.82
CA GLU A 89 6.40 -21.47 19.72
C GLU A 89 6.22 -20.85 18.33
N LYS A 90 6.30 -21.66 17.25
CA LYS A 90 6.00 -21.24 15.88
C LYS A 90 4.58 -20.68 15.78
N THR A 91 3.62 -21.43 16.28
CA THR A 91 2.19 -21.06 16.26
C THR A 91 1.96 -19.75 17.00
N LYS A 92 2.55 -19.59 18.19
CA LYS A 92 2.46 -18.35 18.96
C LYS A 92 2.98 -17.14 18.17
N GLU A 93 4.16 -17.26 17.58
CA GLU A 93 4.78 -16.16 16.83
C GLU A 93 4.00 -15.82 15.57
N ALA A 94 3.47 -16.84 14.89
CA ALA A 94 2.61 -16.68 13.72
C ALA A 94 1.31 -15.94 14.06
N ILE A 95 0.65 -16.28 15.17
CA ILE A 95 -0.54 -15.55 15.65
C ILE A 95 -0.19 -14.09 15.94
N LEU A 96 0.95 -13.83 16.60
CA LEU A 96 1.39 -12.46 16.89
C LEU A 96 1.70 -11.67 15.62
N ARG A 97 2.26 -12.31 14.58
CA ARG A 97 2.48 -11.67 13.27
C ARG A 97 1.15 -11.37 12.57
N TYR A 98 0.22 -12.32 12.56
CA TYR A 98 -1.12 -12.11 11.99
C TYR A 98 -1.84 -10.93 12.66
N ILE A 99 -1.82 -10.85 14.00
CA ILE A 99 -2.42 -9.73 14.75
C ILE A 99 -1.84 -8.39 14.28
N LYS A 100 -0.51 -8.31 14.12
CA LYS A 100 0.17 -7.10 13.64
C LYS A 100 -0.23 -6.74 12.21
N GLY A 101 -0.29 -7.74 11.32
CA GLY A 101 -0.71 -7.57 9.94
C GLY A 101 -2.14 -7.05 9.84
N ALA A 102 -3.08 -7.70 10.52
CA ALA A 102 -4.49 -7.30 10.50
C ALA A 102 -4.73 -5.92 11.14
N ALA A 103 -4.07 -5.63 12.27
CA ALA A 103 -4.13 -4.31 12.89
C ALA A 103 -3.55 -3.23 11.96
N TYR A 104 -2.47 -3.54 11.25
CA TYR A 104 -1.89 -2.65 10.27
C TYR A 104 -2.86 -2.40 9.11
N THR A 105 -3.40 -3.45 8.48
CA THR A 105 -4.35 -3.35 7.36
C THR A 105 -5.53 -2.46 7.73
N LEU A 106 -6.12 -2.67 8.91
CA LEU A 106 -7.21 -1.84 9.42
C LEU A 106 -6.82 -0.36 9.51
N ILE A 107 -5.72 -0.05 10.19
CA ILE A 107 -5.29 1.35 10.40
C ILE A 107 -4.87 2.00 9.08
N ASN A 108 -4.25 1.24 8.17
CA ASN A 108 -3.87 1.71 6.85
C ASN A 108 -5.11 2.08 6.02
N ARG A 109 -6.10 1.19 5.95
CA ARG A 109 -7.38 1.43 5.24
C ARG A 109 -8.14 2.62 5.82
N LEU A 110 -8.24 2.72 7.16
CA LEU A 110 -8.91 3.86 7.81
C LEU A 110 -8.17 5.18 7.56
N SER A 111 -6.84 5.18 7.64
CA SER A 111 -6.02 6.37 7.37
C SER A 111 -6.10 6.80 5.91
N ALA A 112 -6.14 5.84 4.98
CA ALA A 112 -6.32 6.08 3.56
C ALA A 112 -7.70 6.69 3.26
N LEU A 113 -8.79 6.10 3.77
CA LEU A 113 -10.12 6.71 3.64
C LEU A 113 -10.12 8.13 4.20
N LYS A 114 -9.54 8.34 5.40
CA LYS A 114 -9.49 9.66 6.04
C LYS A 114 -8.71 10.69 5.20
N ALA A 115 -7.59 10.27 4.59
CA ALA A 115 -6.81 11.12 3.69
C ALA A 115 -7.56 11.44 2.39
N MET A 116 -8.33 10.48 1.84
CA MET A 116 -9.17 10.68 0.66
C MET A 116 -10.35 11.61 0.97
N GLU A 117 -11.02 11.43 2.11
CA GLU A 117 -12.08 12.31 2.61
C GLU A 117 -11.59 13.73 2.83
N ALA A 118 -10.38 13.90 3.38
CA ALA A 118 -9.81 15.21 3.62
C ALA A 118 -9.58 16.02 2.34
N ARG A 119 -9.51 15.32 1.20
CA ARG A 119 -9.39 15.87 -0.16
C ARG A 119 -10.71 15.88 -0.93
N GLY A 120 -11.83 15.50 -0.29
CA GLY A 120 -13.15 15.47 -0.94
C GLY A 120 -13.34 14.36 -1.99
N LEU A 121 -12.41 13.40 -2.06
CA LEU A 121 -12.36 12.41 -3.13
C LEU A 121 -13.42 11.32 -2.99
N ILE A 122 -13.81 11.03 -1.76
CA ILE A 122 -14.82 10.02 -1.43
C ILE A 122 -15.83 10.61 -0.45
N GLU A 123 -16.96 9.94 -0.31
CA GLU A 123 -17.92 10.26 0.73
C GLU A 123 -17.34 10.03 2.13
N GLU A 124 -17.63 10.95 3.06
CA GLU A 124 -17.18 10.87 4.44
C GLU A 124 -17.69 9.60 5.13
N THR A 125 -16.75 8.74 5.49
CA THR A 125 -16.94 7.44 6.11
C THR A 125 -16.32 7.39 7.50
N VAL A 126 -15.09 7.89 7.63
CA VAL A 126 -14.27 7.94 8.84
C VAL A 126 -14.49 9.26 9.57
N THR A 127 -14.65 10.35 8.82
CA THR A 127 -14.86 11.71 9.34
C THR A 127 -16.14 11.81 10.15
N ARG A 128 -16.03 12.33 11.38
CA ARG A 128 -17.15 12.49 12.31
C ARG A 128 -17.60 13.94 12.35
N ARG A 129 -18.90 14.17 12.14
CA ARG A 129 -19.48 15.53 12.06
C ARG A 129 -20.46 15.77 13.22
N PRO A 130 -20.31 16.87 13.98
CA PRO A 130 -21.30 17.26 14.99
C PRO A 130 -22.70 17.43 14.42
N ASP A 131 -22.82 17.98 13.21
CA ASP A 131 -24.10 18.19 12.51
C ASP A 131 -24.84 16.88 12.17
N TYR A 132 -24.11 15.77 12.10
CA TYR A 132 -24.66 14.43 11.94
C TYR A 132 -24.76 13.67 13.27
N GLY A 133 -24.75 14.37 14.41
CA GLY A 133 -24.82 13.74 15.72
C GLY A 133 -23.59 12.88 16.05
N GLY A 134 -22.40 13.27 15.54
CA GLY A 134 -21.16 12.52 15.69
C GLY A 134 -21.01 11.35 14.71
N MET A 135 -21.95 11.17 13.79
CA MET A 135 -21.84 10.20 12.69
C MET A 135 -21.03 10.78 11.52
N SER A 136 -20.58 9.92 10.62
CA SER A 136 -20.10 10.29 9.30
C SER A 136 -21.25 10.57 8.34
N ALA A 137 -20.95 11.21 7.20
CA ALA A 137 -21.97 11.50 6.20
C ALA A 137 -22.64 10.21 5.68
N ARG A 138 -21.85 9.16 5.43
CA ARG A 138 -22.37 7.87 4.97
C ARG A 138 -23.26 7.20 6.02
N GLU A 139 -22.83 7.16 7.29
CA GLU A 139 -23.66 6.66 8.39
C GLU A 139 -24.99 7.41 8.48
N TRP A 140 -24.95 8.75 8.39
CA TRP A 140 -26.15 9.57 8.44
C TRP A 140 -27.12 9.27 7.28
N LYS A 141 -26.61 9.11 6.05
CA LYS A 141 -27.43 8.70 4.89
C LYS A 141 -28.03 7.31 5.07
N LEU A 142 -27.25 6.35 5.55
CA LEU A 142 -27.71 4.97 5.79
C LEU A 142 -28.81 4.94 6.87
N LYS A 143 -28.65 5.69 7.96
CA LYS A 143 -29.66 5.80 9.02
C LYS A 143 -30.98 6.39 8.51
N ARG A 144 -30.93 7.36 7.60
CA ARG A 144 -32.13 7.93 6.98
C ARG A 144 -32.86 6.92 6.10
N LYS A 145 -32.13 6.05 5.41
CA LYS A 145 -32.72 4.97 4.60
C LYS A 145 -33.29 3.85 5.48
N ASN A 146 -32.60 3.51 6.56
CA ASN A 146 -32.95 2.41 7.47
C ASN A 146 -32.94 2.87 8.95
N PRO A 147 -34.02 3.50 9.45
CA PRO A 147 -34.05 4.09 10.79
C PRO A 147 -33.90 3.11 11.96
N SER A 148 -34.22 1.83 11.73
CA SER A 148 -34.21 0.77 12.76
C SER A 148 -32.83 0.15 13.00
N ILE A 149 -31.82 0.47 12.19
CA ILE A 149 -30.46 -0.08 12.34
C ILE A 149 -29.80 0.51 13.58
N SER A 150 -29.18 -0.36 14.39
CA SER A 150 -28.45 0.08 15.58
C SER A 150 -27.21 0.90 15.21
N PRO A 151 -26.80 1.88 16.04
CA PRO A 151 -25.61 2.69 15.75
C PRO A 151 -24.33 1.87 15.52
N ASP A 152 -24.24 0.72 16.17
CA ASP A 152 -23.10 -0.19 16.10
C ASP A 152 -23.03 -0.93 14.76
N LEU A 153 -24.18 -1.44 14.31
CA LEU A 153 -24.27 -2.07 13.00
C LEU A 153 -24.09 -1.05 11.88
N LEU A 154 -24.62 0.17 12.07
CA LEU A 154 -24.49 1.28 11.13
C LEU A 154 -23.02 1.65 10.89
N LEU A 155 -22.24 1.72 11.98
CA LEU A 155 -20.81 2.02 11.92
C LEU A 155 -20.05 1.00 11.08
N VAL A 156 -20.28 -0.29 11.36
CA VAL A 156 -19.63 -1.40 10.64
C VAL A 156 -20.00 -1.37 9.16
N GLN A 157 -21.31 -1.32 8.84
CA GLN A 157 -21.80 -1.30 7.46
C GLN A 157 -21.27 -0.08 6.68
N SER A 158 -21.19 1.09 7.32
CA SER A 158 -20.67 2.29 6.66
C SER A 158 -19.20 2.13 6.27
N LEU A 159 -18.38 1.54 7.14
CA LEU A 159 -16.97 1.30 6.88
C LEU A 159 -16.77 0.21 5.82
N GLU A 160 -17.51 -0.90 5.88
CA GLU A 160 -17.48 -1.97 4.87
C GLU A 160 -17.83 -1.44 3.48
N LEU A 161 -18.89 -0.61 3.38
CA LEU A 161 -19.25 0.06 2.12
C LEU A 161 -18.13 0.99 1.64
N GLY A 162 -17.47 1.70 2.56
CA GLY A 162 -16.34 2.57 2.20
C GLY A 162 -15.14 1.82 1.67
N PHE A 163 -14.80 0.70 2.30
CA PHE A 163 -13.74 -0.17 1.80
C PHE A 163 -14.12 -0.77 0.44
N LYS A 164 -15.36 -1.23 0.27
CA LYS A 164 -15.84 -1.78 -1.00
C LYS A 164 -15.87 -0.75 -2.14
N GLU A 165 -16.24 0.50 -1.86
CA GLU A 165 -16.18 1.57 -2.85
C GLU A 165 -14.73 1.92 -3.20
N ALA A 166 -13.86 2.04 -2.19
CA ALA A 166 -12.45 2.34 -2.38
C ALA A 166 -11.69 1.21 -3.09
N SER A 167 -12.12 -0.05 -2.97
CA SER A 167 -11.51 -1.20 -3.65
C SER A 167 -11.69 -1.17 -5.16
N GLN A 168 -12.72 -0.50 -5.66
CA GLN A 168 -12.91 -0.25 -7.10
C GLN A 168 -11.88 0.75 -7.65
N GLU A 169 -11.26 1.55 -6.78
CA GLU A 169 -10.27 2.56 -7.13
C GLU A 169 -8.84 2.07 -6.87
N ILE A 170 -8.61 1.43 -5.72
CA ILE A 170 -7.30 1.01 -5.22
C ILE A 170 -7.44 -0.40 -4.64
N ALA A 171 -7.69 -1.37 -5.53
CA ALA A 171 -7.89 -2.78 -5.16
C ALA A 171 -6.74 -3.32 -4.30
N LEU A 172 -5.50 -2.93 -4.57
CA LEU A 172 -4.32 -3.40 -3.83
C LEU A 172 -4.42 -3.16 -2.31
N LEU A 173 -5.01 -2.04 -1.88
CA LEU A 173 -5.12 -1.66 -0.46
C LEU A 173 -6.45 -2.09 0.17
N PHE A 174 -7.54 -2.05 -0.62
CA PHE A 174 -8.89 -2.27 -0.13
C PHE A 174 -9.48 -3.60 -0.58
N ASP A 175 -8.65 -4.58 -0.95
CA ASP A 175 -9.09 -5.92 -1.34
C ASP A 175 -10.06 -6.51 -0.29
N PRO A 176 -11.34 -6.74 -0.64
CA PRO A 176 -12.31 -7.33 0.27
C PRO A 176 -11.91 -8.73 0.73
N ASP A 177 -11.11 -9.44 -0.09
CA ASP A 177 -10.70 -10.82 0.16
C ASP A 177 -9.32 -10.92 0.84
N ASP A 178 -8.71 -9.78 1.22
CA ASP A 178 -7.47 -9.74 1.99
C ASP A 178 -7.64 -10.50 3.33
N PRO A 179 -6.88 -11.59 3.58
CA PRO A 179 -6.96 -12.37 4.82
C PRO A 179 -6.66 -11.57 6.09
N TYR A 180 -5.90 -10.47 5.99
CA TYR A 180 -5.62 -9.57 7.10
C TYR A 180 -6.71 -8.51 7.29
N GLY A 181 -7.58 -8.32 6.29
CA GLY A 181 -8.74 -7.43 6.33
C GLY A 181 -10.04 -8.09 6.80
N LEU A 182 -10.07 -9.42 6.98
CA LEU A 182 -11.30 -10.18 7.31
C LEU A 182 -11.82 -9.92 8.73
N LEU A 183 -10.95 -9.54 9.66
CA LEU A 183 -11.33 -9.29 11.05
C LEU A 183 -11.68 -7.83 11.28
N PHE A 184 -12.97 -7.58 11.49
CA PHE A 184 -13.46 -6.26 11.87
C PHE A 184 -13.55 -6.13 13.40
N PRO A 185 -12.88 -5.15 14.03
CA PRO A 185 -12.99 -4.95 15.48
C PRO A 185 -14.40 -4.62 15.95
N ASP A 186 -14.63 -4.78 17.25
CA ASP A 186 -15.91 -4.41 17.84
C ASP A 186 -16.14 -2.89 17.79
N PRO A 187 -17.41 -2.43 17.69
CA PRO A 187 -17.77 -1.02 17.57
C PRO A 187 -17.16 -0.11 18.65
N ALA A 188 -16.95 -0.63 19.87
CA ALA A 188 -16.32 0.11 20.96
C ALA A 188 -14.86 0.46 20.66
N ASP A 189 -14.08 -0.48 20.13
CA ASP A 189 -12.67 -0.26 19.79
C ASP A 189 -12.50 0.55 18.52
N LEU A 190 -13.38 0.33 17.52
CA LEU A 190 -13.46 1.19 16.34
C LEU A 190 -13.68 2.65 16.73
N ARG A 191 -14.63 2.94 17.63
CA ARG A 191 -14.87 4.32 18.10
C ARG A 191 -13.65 4.93 18.76
N LYS A 192 -12.84 4.16 19.51
CA LYS A 192 -11.57 4.67 20.08
C LYS A 192 -10.57 5.04 18.98
N ILE A 193 -10.41 4.17 17.98
CA ILE A 193 -9.52 4.42 16.83
C ILE A 193 -9.99 5.67 16.07
N LEU A 194 -11.27 5.72 15.72
CA LEU A 194 -11.88 6.83 14.98
C LEU A 194 -11.79 8.15 15.73
N LYS A 195 -11.95 8.13 17.05
CA LYS A 195 -11.75 9.30 17.91
C LYS A 195 -10.35 9.88 17.73
N ILE A 196 -9.32 9.04 17.79
CA ILE A 196 -7.93 9.47 17.61
C ILE A 196 -7.71 10.05 16.21
N LEU A 197 -8.20 9.38 15.15
CA LEU A 197 -8.05 9.83 13.76
C LEU A 197 -8.76 11.16 13.46
N ASN A 198 -9.82 11.49 14.21
CA ASN A 198 -10.62 12.70 14.00
C ASN A 198 -10.25 13.86 14.93
N GLU A 199 -9.87 13.60 16.17
CA GLU A 199 -9.65 14.65 17.18
C GLU A 199 -8.17 15.01 17.34
N GLU A 200 -7.25 14.07 17.11
CA GLU A 200 -5.83 14.27 17.38
C GLU A 200 -4.98 14.49 16.11
N ILE A 201 -5.57 14.32 14.93
CA ILE A 201 -4.94 14.63 13.64
C ILE A 201 -5.82 15.64 12.92
N THR A 202 -5.26 16.79 12.55
CA THR A 202 -6.04 17.88 11.96
C THR A 202 -6.41 17.60 10.50
N GLN A 203 -7.45 18.27 10.01
CA GLN A 203 -7.83 18.19 8.60
C GLN A 203 -6.68 18.60 7.66
N GLU A 204 -5.93 19.64 8.02
CA GLU A 204 -4.76 20.10 7.28
C GLU A 204 -3.65 19.05 7.26
N ASP A 205 -3.39 18.38 8.40
CA ASP A 205 -2.42 17.29 8.47
C ASP A 205 -2.82 16.13 7.54
N TRP A 206 -4.12 15.79 7.46
CA TRP A 206 -4.62 14.78 6.53
C TRP A 206 -4.46 15.14 5.06
N GLN A 207 -4.37 16.43 4.73
CA GLN A 207 -4.08 16.93 3.38
C GLN A 207 -2.58 16.95 3.05
N ALA A 208 -1.68 16.77 4.03
CA ALA A 208 -0.26 16.68 3.74
C ALA A 208 0.07 15.48 2.85
N GLU A 209 1.05 15.64 1.95
CA GLU A 209 1.42 14.62 0.95
C GLU A 209 2.05 13.37 1.58
N ASP A 210 2.73 13.54 2.72
CA ASP A 210 3.56 12.51 3.34
C ASP A 210 2.95 11.88 4.60
N ILE A 211 1.73 12.26 5.01
CA ILE A 211 1.11 11.79 6.26
C ILE A 211 1.00 10.27 6.35
N LEU A 212 0.56 9.61 5.29
CA LEU A 212 0.43 8.16 5.25
C LEU A 212 1.79 7.48 5.36
N GLY A 213 2.81 8.05 4.71
CA GLY A 213 4.21 7.61 4.85
C GLY A 213 4.72 7.73 6.29
N TRP A 214 4.38 8.81 7.00
CA TRP A 214 4.74 8.97 8.41
C TRP A 214 4.00 8.00 9.33
N ILE A 215 2.70 7.78 9.12
CA ILE A 215 1.93 6.78 9.89
C ILE A 215 2.57 5.40 9.73
N TYR A 216 2.90 5.01 8.51
CA TYR A 216 3.61 3.78 8.20
C TYR A 216 4.97 3.70 8.91
N GLN A 217 5.77 4.76 8.81
CA GLN A 217 7.09 4.79 9.43
C GLN A 217 7.01 4.62 10.94
N PHE A 218 6.11 5.36 11.60
CA PHE A 218 5.99 5.32 13.05
C PHE A 218 5.37 4.00 13.54
N TRP A 219 4.57 3.31 12.71
CA TRP A 219 4.03 1.97 13.03
C TRP A 219 5.15 0.96 13.29
N ASN A 220 6.18 0.96 12.44
CA ASN A 220 7.31 0.04 12.50
C ASN A 220 8.48 0.55 13.36
N GLU A 221 8.41 1.76 13.95
CA GLU A 221 9.53 2.38 14.67
C GLU A 221 9.90 1.62 15.95
N GLU A 222 8.91 1.18 16.74
CA GLU A 222 9.18 0.44 17.98
C GLU A 222 9.90 -0.88 17.74
N GLU A 223 9.50 -1.65 16.73
CA GLU A 223 10.12 -2.93 16.38
C GLU A 223 11.54 -2.72 15.86
N ARG A 224 11.76 -1.72 15.01
CA ARG A 224 13.11 -1.30 14.60
C ARG A 224 13.98 -0.94 15.79
N ARG A 225 13.44 -0.19 16.77
CA ARG A 225 14.19 0.21 17.97
C ARG A 225 14.53 -1.01 18.83
N ARG A 226 13.57 -1.90 19.11
CA ARG A 226 13.78 -3.14 19.87
C ARG A 226 14.89 -3.98 19.23
N TYR A 227 14.87 -4.12 17.91
CA TYR A 227 15.91 -4.81 17.16
C TYR A 227 17.29 -4.16 17.28
N ARG A 228 17.40 -2.84 17.04
CA ARG A 228 18.66 -2.09 17.17
C ARG A 228 19.24 -2.15 18.59
N THR A 229 18.39 -2.05 19.61
CA THR A 229 18.81 -2.17 21.01
C THR A 229 19.19 -3.60 21.41
N GLY A 230 18.56 -4.61 20.80
CA GLY A 230 18.88 -6.03 20.98
C GLY A 230 20.27 -6.42 20.47
N ARG A 231 20.77 -5.73 19.43
CA ARG A 231 22.15 -5.88 18.92
C ARG A 231 23.23 -5.36 19.88
N GLY A 232 22.89 -4.51 20.85
CA GLY A 232 23.83 -3.98 21.84
C GLY A 232 24.35 -4.98 22.87
N ARG A 233 23.78 -6.20 22.95
CA ARG A 233 24.15 -7.26 23.91
C ARG A 233 24.87 -8.45 23.27
N GLY A 234 25.77 -8.20 22.31
CA GLY A 234 26.78 -9.18 21.87
C GLY A 234 26.29 -10.39 21.08
N ARG A 235 24.98 -10.55 20.82
CA ARG A 235 24.47 -11.62 19.94
C ARG A 235 24.32 -11.09 18.51
N ARG A 236 25.32 -11.36 17.67
CA ARG A 236 25.23 -11.28 16.20
C ARG A 236 24.30 -12.39 15.70
N LYS A 237 22.99 -12.24 15.87
CA LYS A 237 22.03 -13.06 15.13
C LYS A 237 21.75 -12.36 13.79
N ALA A 238 21.92 -13.06 12.68
CA ALA A 238 21.47 -12.56 11.39
C ALA A 238 19.95 -12.26 11.47
N PRO A 239 19.46 -11.17 10.88
CA PRO A 239 18.03 -10.93 10.78
C PRO A 239 17.36 -12.11 10.10
N GLU A 240 16.20 -12.55 10.61
CA GLU A 240 15.36 -13.48 9.86
C GLU A 240 14.84 -12.78 8.59
N PRO A 241 14.55 -13.50 7.48
CA PRO A 241 14.15 -12.89 6.21
C PRO A 241 13.03 -11.85 6.33
N ASP A 242 12.01 -12.09 7.16
CA ASP A 242 10.89 -11.17 7.39
C ASP A 242 11.24 -9.93 8.23
N GLU A 243 12.38 -9.95 8.93
CA GLU A 243 12.89 -8.80 9.68
C GLU A 243 13.61 -7.81 8.74
N ILE A 244 14.09 -8.28 7.58
CA ILE A 244 14.87 -7.48 6.63
C ILE A 244 14.08 -6.26 6.10
N PRO A 245 12.80 -6.38 5.66
CA PRO A 245 12.01 -5.23 5.20
C PRO A 245 11.86 -4.18 6.31
N VAL A 246 11.52 -4.60 7.53
CA VAL A 246 11.36 -3.69 8.68
C VAL A 246 12.68 -2.98 9.01
N ILE A 247 13.82 -3.67 8.89
CA ILE A 247 15.15 -3.13 9.20
C ILE A 247 15.65 -2.15 8.14
N ASN A 248 15.38 -2.43 6.86
CA ASN A 248 15.92 -1.70 5.71
C ASN A 248 15.02 -0.58 5.18
N GLN A 249 13.90 -0.28 5.85
CA GLN A 249 13.06 0.88 5.56
C GLN A 249 13.78 2.21 5.89
N LEU A 250 14.67 2.64 4.99
CA LEU A 250 15.29 3.96 5.00
C LEU A 250 14.60 4.85 3.96
N TYR A 251 14.15 6.03 4.40
CA TYR A 251 13.51 6.99 3.52
C TYR A 251 14.56 7.81 2.77
N THR A 252 14.45 7.87 1.45
CA THR A 252 15.29 8.76 0.62
C THR A 252 14.81 10.20 0.79
N PRO A 253 15.65 11.13 1.32
CA PRO A 253 15.24 12.52 1.48
C PRO A 253 14.71 13.12 0.18
N HIS A 254 13.65 13.93 0.28
CA HIS A 254 12.92 14.42 -0.89
C HIS A 254 13.81 15.14 -1.91
N TRP A 255 14.80 15.93 -1.47
CA TRP A 255 15.74 16.60 -2.38
C TRP A 255 16.61 15.63 -3.20
N VAL A 256 16.95 14.45 -2.64
CA VAL A 256 17.73 13.42 -3.35
C VAL A 256 16.87 12.84 -4.47
N VAL A 257 15.60 12.55 -4.18
CA VAL A 257 14.63 12.07 -5.17
C VAL A 257 14.52 13.07 -6.32
N LYS A 258 14.34 14.36 -6.01
CA LYS A 258 14.28 15.41 -7.04
C LYS A 258 15.53 15.46 -7.89
N ALA A 259 16.69 15.53 -7.25
CA ALA A 259 17.96 15.60 -7.96
C ALA A 259 18.18 14.41 -8.92
N LEU A 260 17.85 13.19 -8.50
CA LEU A 260 18.01 12.01 -9.33
C LEU A 260 17.01 11.98 -10.49
N VAL A 261 15.73 12.27 -10.25
CA VAL A 261 14.70 12.23 -11.29
C VAL A 261 14.86 13.39 -12.28
N ASP A 262 15.19 14.59 -11.81
CA ASP A 262 15.44 15.76 -12.66
C ASP A 262 16.59 15.47 -13.63
N ASN A 263 17.69 14.89 -13.12
CA ASN A 263 18.87 14.59 -13.93
C ASN A 263 18.80 13.25 -14.70
N THR A 264 17.68 12.54 -14.66
CA THR A 264 17.46 11.32 -15.47
C THR A 264 16.26 11.50 -16.40
N LEU A 265 15.05 11.46 -15.86
CA LEU A 265 13.81 11.58 -16.61
C LEU A 265 13.62 12.99 -17.19
N GLY A 266 13.79 14.02 -16.36
CA GLY A 266 13.67 15.43 -16.82
C GLY A 266 14.71 15.74 -17.89
N ARG A 267 15.97 15.37 -17.63
CA ARG A 267 17.10 15.44 -18.55
C ARG A 267 16.79 14.83 -19.91
N LEU A 268 16.34 13.56 -19.92
CA LEU A 268 16.03 12.82 -21.14
C LEU A 268 15.05 13.58 -22.03
N TRP A 269 13.98 14.13 -21.45
CA TRP A 269 13.00 14.92 -22.20
C TRP A 269 13.61 16.21 -22.77
N LEU A 270 14.36 16.94 -21.95
CA LEU A 270 14.99 18.19 -22.38
C LEU A 270 16.06 17.99 -23.46
N GLU A 271 16.82 16.89 -23.41
CA GLU A 271 17.75 16.51 -24.47
C GLU A 271 17.01 16.24 -25.80
N MET A 272 15.92 15.46 -25.78
CA MET A 272 15.10 15.22 -26.98
C MET A 272 14.52 16.52 -27.57
N LYS A 273 14.16 17.48 -26.71
CA LYS A 273 13.65 18.80 -27.15
C LYS A 273 14.74 19.80 -27.51
N GLY A 274 16.02 19.48 -27.27
CA GLY A 274 17.12 20.42 -27.45
C GLY A 274 17.07 21.63 -26.50
N ARG A 275 16.49 21.44 -25.30
CA ARG A 275 16.33 22.45 -24.24
C ARG A 275 17.15 22.11 -22.99
N CYS A 276 18.06 21.15 -23.10
CA CYS A 276 18.89 20.70 -21.98
C CYS A 276 19.91 21.79 -21.60
N PRO A 277 19.96 22.23 -20.33
CA PRO A 277 20.92 23.25 -19.91
C PRO A 277 22.37 22.72 -19.96
N TRP A 278 23.26 23.53 -20.49
CA TRP A 278 24.72 23.30 -20.56
C TRP A 278 25.47 24.62 -20.34
N GLU A 279 26.78 24.58 -20.12
CA GLU A 279 27.58 25.76 -19.70
C GLU A 279 27.43 26.99 -20.61
N GLY A 280 27.19 26.82 -21.91
CA GLY A 280 26.97 27.92 -22.86
C GLY A 280 25.51 28.31 -23.11
N ALA A 281 24.54 27.64 -22.48
CA ALA A 281 23.11 27.97 -22.58
C ALA A 281 22.41 27.72 -21.22
N LEU A 282 22.63 28.64 -20.28
CA LEU A 282 22.03 28.66 -18.96
C LEU A 282 20.83 29.61 -18.94
N GLU A 283 19.74 29.25 -19.61
CA GLU A 283 18.48 29.97 -19.47
C GLU A 283 17.61 29.30 -18.42
N ARG A 284 17.20 30.10 -17.43
CA ARG A 284 16.27 29.65 -16.40
C ARG A 284 14.86 29.97 -16.86
N ILE A 285 14.05 28.93 -17.01
CA ILE A 285 12.63 29.06 -17.33
C ILE A 285 11.86 29.02 -16.01
N ASP A 286 11.00 30.02 -15.77
CA ASP A 286 10.21 30.17 -14.54
C ASP A 286 8.73 29.77 -14.76
N ASP A 287 8.51 28.73 -15.56
CA ASP A 287 7.19 28.14 -15.78
C ASP A 287 7.15 26.73 -15.16
N LEU A 288 6.48 26.60 -14.02
CA LEU A 288 6.34 25.32 -13.31
C LEU A 288 5.50 24.28 -14.07
N ASN A 289 4.88 24.64 -15.20
CA ASN A 289 4.18 23.71 -16.08
C ASN A 289 5.08 23.09 -17.15
N THR A 290 6.28 23.63 -17.37
CA THR A 290 7.30 23.00 -18.22
C THR A 290 8.22 22.09 -17.40
N VAL A 291 8.88 21.14 -18.07
CA VAL A 291 9.83 20.23 -17.42
C VAL A 291 11.04 21.01 -16.86
N ASP A 292 11.59 21.92 -17.65
CA ASP A 292 12.71 22.81 -17.35
C ASP A 292 12.43 23.79 -16.21
N GLY A 293 11.21 24.31 -16.08
CA GLY A 293 10.86 25.16 -14.93
C GLY A 293 10.54 24.37 -13.67
N PHE A 294 9.99 23.16 -13.79
CA PHE A 294 9.69 22.31 -12.63
C PHE A 294 10.93 21.60 -12.05
N CYS A 295 11.81 21.09 -12.91
CA CYS A 295 13.00 20.34 -12.51
C CYS A 295 14.09 21.28 -11.94
N SER A 296 13.90 21.66 -10.67
CA SER A 296 14.75 22.62 -9.95
C SER A 296 16.19 22.16 -9.65
N TYR A 297 16.51 20.87 -9.80
CA TYR A 297 17.84 20.31 -9.51
C TYR A 297 18.63 19.91 -10.76
N LEU A 298 18.25 20.39 -11.95
CA LEU A 298 18.99 20.13 -13.18
C LEU A 298 20.43 20.65 -13.07
N VAL A 299 21.40 19.73 -13.21
CA VAL A 299 22.83 20.05 -13.29
C VAL A 299 23.18 20.36 -14.76
N PRO A 300 23.76 21.52 -15.09
CA PRO A 300 24.18 21.82 -16.46
C PRO A 300 25.27 20.86 -16.95
N LEU A 301 25.22 20.49 -18.23
CA LEU A 301 26.28 19.69 -18.86
C LEU A 301 27.49 20.56 -19.26
N PRO A 302 28.71 20.01 -19.31
CA PRO A 302 29.91 20.77 -19.73
C PRO A 302 29.87 21.23 -21.19
N SER A 303 29.12 20.53 -22.04
CA SER A 303 28.98 20.82 -23.47
C SER A 303 27.54 20.58 -23.91
N GLU A 304 27.18 21.10 -25.09
CA GLU A 304 25.89 20.84 -25.70
C GLU A 304 25.68 19.31 -25.88
N PRO A 305 24.57 18.74 -25.40
CA PRO A 305 24.30 17.32 -25.53
C PRO A 305 23.90 16.97 -26.97
N GLN A 306 24.25 15.74 -27.37
CA GLN A 306 23.66 15.17 -28.58
C GLN A 306 22.18 14.89 -28.35
N LYS A 307 21.33 15.27 -29.31
CA LYS A 307 19.90 14.98 -29.24
C LYS A 307 19.68 13.49 -29.50
N PRO A 308 19.17 12.72 -28.53
CA PRO A 308 18.81 11.32 -28.78
C PRO A 308 17.62 11.25 -29.74
N GLU A 309 17.36 10.05 -30.27
CA GLU A 309 16.16 9.82 -31.08
C GLU A 309 14.90 10.20 -30.29
N PRO A 310 13.97 10.96 -30.91
CA PRO A 310 12.77 11.39 -30.24
C PRO A 310 11.88 10.19 -29.91
N LYS A 311 11.48 10.09 -28.65
CA LYS A 311 10.51 9.10 -28.17
C LYS A 311 9.18 9.78 -27.88
N SER A 312 8.09 9.08 -28.17
CA SER A 312 6.79 9.48 -27.64
C SER A 312 6.80 9.34 -26.11
N PRO A 313 6.01 10.14 -25.37
CA PRO A 313 5.89 9.99 -23.92
C PRO A 313 5.54 8.57 -23.48
N GLN A 314 4.74 7.84 -24.26
CA GLN A 314 4.30 6.48 -23.95
C GLN A 314 5.43 5.44 -23.93
N GLU A 315 6.52 5.69 -24.66
CA GLU A 315 7.68 4.80 -24.76
C GLU A 315 8.66 4.97 -23.60
N ILE A 316 8.54 6.06 -22.82
CA ILE A 316 9.39 6.31 -21.66
C ILE A 316 8.95 5.40 -20.51
N LYS A 317 9.86 4.61 -19.94
CA LYS A 317 9.58 3.69 -18.83
C LYS A 317 10.41 4.06 -17.61
N VAL A 318 9.78 4.13 -16.44
CA VAL A 318 10.42 4.36 -15.14
C VAL A 318 10.18 3.15 -14.27
N LEU A 319 11.26 2.47 -13.88
CA LEU A 319 11.22 1.34 -12.97
C LEU A 319 11.89 1.71 -11.64
N ASP A 320 11.17 1.54 -10.55
CA ASP A 320 11.73 1.55 -9.21
C ASP A 320 11.63 0.12 -8.60
N PRO A 321 12.74 -0.63 -8.55
CA PRO A 321 12.74 -2.04 -8.14
C PRO A 321 12.72 -2.24 -6.61
N ALA A 322 12.75 -1.16 -5.83
CA ALA A 322 12.62 -1.16 -4.38
C ALA A 322 11.81 0.08 -3.96
N CYS A 323 10.59 0.18 -4.49
CA CYS A 323 9.86 1.43 -4.54
C CYS A 323 9.41 1.95 -3.18
N GLY A 324 9.37 1.09 -2.17
CA GLY A 324 8.84 1.42 -0.86
C GLY A 324 7.46 2.05 -0.99
N SER A 325 7.26 3.19 -0.34
CA SER A 325 6.03 3.99 -0.44
C SER A 325 5.92 4.85 -1.71
N GLY A 326 6.75 4.61 -2.73
CA GLY A 326 6.62 5.17 -4.07
C GLY A 326 7.19 6.57 -4.25
N HIS A 327 8.13 7.02 -3.42
CA HIS A 327 8.64 8.40 -3.45
C HIS A 327 9.23 8.83 -4.80
N PHE A 328 10.02 7.96 -5.43
CA PHE A 328 10.54 8.22 -6.78
C PHE A 328 9.40 8.21 -7.81
N LEU A 329 8.50 7.23 -7.74
CA LEU A 329 7.39 7.09 -8.68
C LEU A 329 6.43 8.28 -8.63
N ILE A 330 6.13 8.80 -7.44
CA ILE A 330 5.25 9.98 -7.24
C ILE A 330 5.89 11.23 -7.84
N TYR A 331 7.18 11.46 -7.62
CA TYR A 331 7.85 12.62 -8.22
C TYR A 331 8.05 12.45 -9.74
N ALA A 332 8.36 11.23 -10.19
CA ALA A 332 8.42 10.90 -11.62
C ALA A 332 7.06 11.09 -12.31
N PHE A 333 5.95 10.80 -11.64
CA PHE A 333 4.59 11.11 -12.12
C PHE A 333 4.44 12.59 -12.46
N GLU A 334 4.92 13.49 -11.58
CA GLU A 334 4.83 14.93 -11.80
C GLU A 334 5.68 15.42 -12.98
N VAL A 335 6.85 14.82 -13.19
CA VAL A 335 7.68 15.13 -14.36
C VAL A 335 7.01 14.60 -15.64
N LEU A 336 6.52 13.36 -15.62
CA LEU A 336 5.78 12.76 -16.74
C LEU A 336 4.49 13.51 -17.08
N TRP A 337 3.80 14.06 -16.08
CA TRP A 337 2.64 14.91 -16.28
C TRP A 337 2.96 16.06 -17.23
N ARG A 338 4.07 16.75 -16.99
CA ARG A 338 4.53 17.89 -17.81
C ARG A 338 4.97 17.44 -19.19
N ILE A 339 5.69 16.32 -19.27
CA ILE A 339 6.08 15.69 -20.54
C ILE A 339 4.83 15.42 -21.41
N TRP A 340 3.80 14.79 -20.84
CA TRP A 340 2.58 14.47 -21.55
C TRP A 340 1.75 15.71 -21.92
N ARG A 341 1.65 16.70 -21.03
CA ARG A 341 0.94 17.96 -21.32
C ARG A 341 1.63 18.78 -22.41
N GLU A 342 2.96 18.72 -22.51
CA GLU A 342 3.71 19.34 -23.60
C GLU A 342 3.55 18.58 -24.93
N ALA A 343 3.55 17.25 -24.88
CA ALA A 343 3.54 16.41 -26.08
C ALA A 343 2.16 16.17 -26.68
N GLY A 344 1.11 16.19 -25.85
CA GLY A 344 -0.28 15.95 -26.23
C GLY A 344 -1.21 16.96 -25.56
N PRO A 345 -1.16 18.25 -25.94
CA PRO A 345 -2.01 19.30 -25.35
C PRO A 345 -3.51 19.08 -25.56
N GLU A 346 -3.89 18.24 -26.53
CA GLU A 346 -5.27 17.83 -26.80
C GLU A 346 -5.82 16.78 -25.83
N LEU A 347 -4.95 16.10 -25.07
CA LEU A 347 -5.36 15.07 -24.13
C LEU A 347 -5.97 15.71 -22.87
N SER A 348 -7.11 15.17 -22.43
CA SER A 348 -7.72 15.58 -21.17
C SER A 348 -6.78 15.28 -19.98
N PRO A 349 -6.86 16.05 -18.89
CA PRO A 349 -6.08 15.78 -17.67
C PRO A 349 -6.19 14.33 -17.17
N GLU A 350 -7.37 13.73 -17.28
CA GLU A 350 -7.64 12.35 -16.90
C GLU A 350 -6.94 11.33 -17.80
N GLU A 351 -6.94 11.58 -19.12
CA GLU A 351 -6.22 10.72 -20.07
C GLU A 351 -4.72 10.76 -19.83
N VAL A 352 -4.16 11.95 -19.54
CA VAL A 352 -2.75 12.10 -19.18
C VAL A 352 -2.42 11.28 -17.93
N ALA A 353 -3.18 11.46 -16.84
CA ALA A 353 -2.98 10.69 -15.62
C ALA A 353 -3.07 9.17 -15.85
N ALA A 354 -4.09 8.72 -16.59
CA ALA A 354 -4.30 7.30 -16.87
C ALA A 354 -3.13 6.70 -17.66
N ARG A 355 -2.66 7.40 -18.71
CA ARG A 355 -1.53 6.95 -19.54
C ARG A 355 -0.23 6.85 -18.75
N ILE A 356 0.01 7.78 -17.83
CA ILE A 356 1.20 7.74 -16.97
C ILE A 356 1.21 6.50 -16.08
N LEU A 357 0.09 6.22 -15.42
CA LEU A 357 -0.04 5.05 -14.53
C LEU A 357 0.02 3.73 -15.29
N GLU A 358 -0.55 3.69 -16.49
CA GLU A 358 -0.64 2.47 -17.30
C GLU A 358 0.68 2.16 -18.03
N TYR A 359 1.32 3.18 -18.61
CA TYR A 359 2.43 2.96 -19.54
C TYR A 359 3.79 3.39 -19.00
N ASN A 360 3.89 4.32 -18.05
CA ASN A 360 5.19 4.90 -17.71
C ASN A 360 5.78 4.35 -16.41
N LEU A 361 4.98 4.17 -15.37
CA LEU A 361 5.47 3.87 -14.02
C LEU A 361 5.38 2.39 -13.66
N TYR A 362 6.47 1.85 -13.12
CA TYR A 362 6.61 0.47 -12.67
C TYR A 362 7.33 0.45 -11.31
N GLY A 363 6.74 -0.25 -10.34
CA GLY A 363 7.26 -0.34 -8.97
C GLY A 363 7.26 -1.77 -8.47
N ILE A 364 8.34 -2.16 -7.79
CA ILE A 364 8.45 -3.45 -7.10
C ILE A 364 8.92 -3.18 -5.67
N ASP A 365 8.28 -3.81 -4.70
CA ASP A 365 8.80 -3.87 -3.33
C ASP A 365 8.48 -5.23 -2.71
N ILE A 366 9.27 -5.66 -1.74
CA ILE A 366 9.03 -6.91 -1.00
C ILE A 366 7.92 -6.73 0.05
N ASP A 367 7.68 -5.50 0.51
CA ASP A 367 6.66 -5.20 1.51
C ASP A 367 5.36 -4.77 0.83
N LEU A 368 4.34 -5.65 0.88
CA LEU A 368 3.00 -5.39 0.33
C LEU A 368 2.44 -4.04 0.81
N ARG A 369 2.69 -3.70 2.08
CA ARG A 369 2.19 -2.48 2.70
C ARG A 369 2.83 -1.23 2.11
N ALA A 370 4.09 -1.33 1.69
CA ALA A 370 4.78 -0.25 1.01
C ALA A 370 4.21 -0.08 -0.41
N CYS A 371 4.00 -1.19 -1.13
CA CYS A 371 3.32 -1.19 -2.43
C CYS A 371 1.92 -0.56 -2.38
N GLU A 372 1.11 -0.88 -1.37
CA GLU A 372 -0.20 -0.27 -1.14
C GLU A 372 -0.11 1.26 -0.99
N LEU A 373 0.86 1.74 -0.20
CA LEU A 373 1.09 3.18 0.00
C LEU A 373 1.59 3.86 -1.28
N ALA A 374 2.43 3.19 -2.06
CA ALA A 374 2.88 3.69 -3.36
C ALA A 374 1.70 3.84 -4.33
N ALA A 375 0.83 2.83 -4.42
CA ALA A 375 -0.36 2.87 -5.27
C ALA A 375 -1.32 3.98 -4.85
N LEU A 376 -1.59 4.12 -3.54
CA LEU A 376 -2.42 5.20 -3.01
C LEU A 376 -1.79 6.58 -3.21
N GLY A 377 -0.49 6.73 -3.00
CA GLY A 377 0.21 7.99 -3.23
C GLY A 377 0.14 8.44 -4.70
N LEU A 378 0.34 7.52 -5.64
CA LEU A 378 0.17 7.76 -7.07
C LEU A 378 -1.26 8.14 -7.43
N TYR A 379 -2.25 7.44 -6.86
CA TYR A 379 -3.66 7.74 -7.06
C TYR A 379 -4.02 9.16 -6.61
N LEU A 380 -3.62 9.53 -5.39
CA LEU A 380 -3.87 10.85 -4.83
C LEU A 380 -3.17 11.94 -5.64
N LYS A 381 -1.93 11.70 -6.07
CA LYS A 381 -1.17 12.65 -6.90
C LYS A 381 -1.81 12.84 -8.28
N ALA A 382 -2.29 11.76 -8.90
CA ALA A 382 -3.02 11.83 -10.16
C ALA A 382 -4.26 12.72 -10.05
N LYS A 383 -5.08 12.53 -9.01
CA LYS A 383 -6.26 13.37 -8.79
C LYS A 383 -5.92 14.83 -8.49
N GLU A 384 -4.92 15.08 -7.65
CA GLU A 384 -4.46 16.44 -7.35
C GLU A 384 -4.12 17.20 -8.65
N LEU A 385 -3.42 16.55 -9.57
CA LEU A 385 -3.04 17.16 -10.85
C LEU A 385 -4.21 17.31 -11.82
N ILE A 386 -5.14 16.35 -11.86
CA ILE A 386 -6.39 16.48 -12.63
C ILE A 386 -7.20 17.69 -12.13
N GLU A 387 -7.44 17.78 -10.82
CA GLU A 387 -8.22 18.87 -10.24
C GLU A 387 -7.57 20.23 -10.51
N ARG A 388 -6.25 20.32 -10.38
CA ARG A 388 -5.50 21.54 -10.67
C ARG A 388 -5.65 21.94 -12.14
N ALA A 389 -5.44 21.01 -13.06
CA ALA A 389 -5.52 21.30 -14.49
C ALA A 389 -6.93 21.68 -14.93
N LEU A 390 -7.98 20.99 -14.44
CA LEU A 390 -9.36 21.37 -14.75
C LEU A 390 -9.73 22.75 -14.20
N ARG A 391 -9.19 23.13 -13.04
CA ARG A 391 -9.36 24.48 -12.49
C ARG A 391 -8.68 25.54 -13.37
N GLU A 392 -7.47 25.26 -13.85
CA GLU A 392 -6.74 26.12 -14.78
C GLU A 392 -7.47 26.24 -16.14
N GLU A 393 -8.14 25.18 -16.59
CA GLU A 393 -8.96 25.14 -17.80
C GLU A 393 -10.34 25.83 -17.63
N GLY A 394 -10.68 26.31 -16.42
CA GLY A 394 -11.89 27.10 -16.16
C GLY A 394 -13.17 26.29 -15.90
N PHE A 395 -13.06 25.00 -15.58
CA PHE A 395 -14.21 24.18 -15.19
C PHE A 395 -14.80 24.64 -13.84
N SER A 396 -16.10 24.46 -13.64
CA SER A 396 -16.75 24.78 -12.37
C SER A 396 -16.30 23.82 -11.25
N ASP A 397 -16.34 24.25 -9.99
CA ASP A 397 -15.98 23.37 -8.86
C ASP A 397 -16.84 22.09 -8.82
N THR A 398 -18.09 22.16 -9.24
CA THR A 398 -18.98 20.98 -9.34
C THR A 398 -18.48 20.01 -10.41
N ASP A 399 -18.14 20.50 -11.60
CA ASP A 399 -17.65 19.66 -12.70
C ASP A 399 -16.29 19.04 -12.36
N ILE A 400 -15.39 19.82 -11.74
CA ILE A 400 -14.09 19.33 -11.27
C ILE A 400 -14.29 18.17 -10.29
N GLN A 401 -15.18 18.34 -9.31
CA GLN A 401 -15.45 17.31 -8.32
C GLN A 401 -16.07 16.06 -8.95
N GLU A 402 -17.00 16.20 -9.89
CA GLU A 402 -17.59 15.06 -10.59
C GLU A 402 -16.57 14.31 -11.45
N ARG A 403 -15.76 15.03 -12.22
CA ARG A 403 -14.73 14.43 -13.09
C ARG A 403 -13.59 13.80 -12.30
N ALA A 404 -13.09 14.50 -11.28
CA ALA A 404 -12.08 13.96 -10.38
C ALA A 404 -12.61 12.72 -9.67
N LYS A 405 -13.87 12.71 -9.22
CA LYS A 405 -14.52 11.51 -8.67
C LYS A 405 -14.71 10.41 -9.68
N ALA A 406 -14.97 10.71 -10.96
CA ALA A 406 -15.12 9.71 -12.01
C ALA A 406 -13.79 9.08 -12.45
N PHE A 407 -12.65 9.75 -12.23
CA PHE A 407 -11.34 9.22 -12.61
C PHE A 407 -11.07 7.88 -11.91
N ARG A 408 -10.83 6.84 -12.73
CA ARG A 408 -10.43 5.50 -12.30
C ARG A 408 -9.21 5.07 -13.11
N PRO A 409 -8.05 4.82 -12.47
CA PRO A 409 -6.91 4.26 -13.17
C PRO A 409 -7.26 2.86 -13.67
N ARG A 410 -7.03 2.58 -14.95
CA ARG A 410 -7.26 1.23 -15.51
C ARG A 410 -6.27 0.22 -14.94
N ARG A 411 -5.03 0.65 -14.73
CA ARG A 411 -3.93 -0.18 -14.26
C ARG A 411 -2.89 0.68 -13.55
N MET A 412 -2.29 0.12 -12.50
CA MET A 412 -1.04 0.60 -11.90
C MET A 412 -0.06 -0.56 -11.88
N ASN A 413 1.17 -0.35 -12.32
CA ASN A 413 2.18 -1.42 -12.38
C ASN A 413 3.01 -1.48 -11.08
N ILE A 414 2.34 -1.57 -9.93
CA ILE A 414 3.00 -1.76 -8.62
C ILE A 414 2.80 -3.22 -8.21
N VAL A 415 3.89 -3.93 -7.94
CA VAL A 415 3.88 -5.37 -7.65
C VAL A 415 4.62 -5.65 -6.35
N CYS A 416 3.97 -6.40 -5.45
CA CYS A 416 4.64 -6.97 -4.29
C CYS A 416 5.44 -8.22 -4.73
N ALA A 417 6.73 -8.24 -4.42
CA ALA A 417 7.62 -9.36 -4.72
C ALA A 417 7.51 -10.51 -3.70
N ASP A 418 6.94 -10.28 -2.51
CA ASP A 418 6.60 -11.36 -1.56
C ASP A 418 5.29 -12.03 -1.97
N VAL A 419 5.33 -12.81 -3.06
CA VAL A 419 4.21 -13.65 -3.49
C VAL A 419 4.25 -14.95 -2.70
N ARG A 420 3.68 -14.94 -1.49
CA ARG A 420 3.43 -16.19 -0.76
C ARG A 420 2.24 -16.87 -1.40
N LEU A 421 2.50 -17.80 -2.31
CA LEU A 421 1.45 -18.64 -2.87
C LEU A 421 0.76 -19.38 -1.73
N ILE A 422 -0.45 -18.93 -1.46
CA ILE A 422 -1.51 -19.74 -0.91
C ILE A 422 -1.84 -20.72 -2.01
N ASP A 423 -2.16 -21.95 -1.67
CA ASP A 423 -3.29 -22.65 -2.26
C ASP A 423 -3.14 -24.15 -2.00
N GLY A 424 -3.31 -24.67 -0.79
CA GLY A 424 -3.22 -26.15 -0.61
C GLY A 424 -4.13 -26.89 -1.62
N GLU A 425 -5.44 -26.68 -1.52
CA GLU A 425 -6.41 -27.27 -2.44
C GLU A 425 -6.40 -26.66 -3.84
N ARG A 426 -6.14 -25.35 -3.97
CA ARG A 426 -6.14 -24.65 -5.27
C ARG A 426 -4.87 -24.94 -6.08
N LYS A 427 -3.71 -25.18 -5.46
CA LYS A 427 -2.43 -25.59 -6.07
C LYS A 427 -2.57 -27.02 -6.52
N GLU A 428 -3.17 -27.88 -5.69
CA GLU A 428 -3.53 -29.23 -6.11
C GLU A 428 -4.55 -29.22 -7.25
N ALA A 429 -5.60 -28.41 -7.19
CA ALA A 429 -6.58 -28.27 -8.26
C ALA A 429 -5.96 -27.70 -9.55
N PHE A 430 -5.05 -26.73 -9.44
CA PHE A 430 -4.33 -26.15 -10.56
C PHE A 430 -3.35 -27.15 -11.17
N LEU A 431 -2.61 -27.91 -10.35
CA LEU A 431 -1.74 -28.99 -10.81
C LEU A 431 -2.54 -30.09 -11.51
N LYS A 432 -3.73 -30.43 -11.02
CA LYS A 432 -4.65 -31.39 -11.68
C LYS A 432 -5.06 -30.97 -13.09
N LEU A 433 -5.06 -29.67 -13.42
CA LEU A 433 -5.34 -29.23 -14.81
C LEU A 433 -4.30 -29.78 -15.81
N PHE A 434 -3.11 -30.11 -15.34
CA PHE A 434 -1.98 -30.57 -16.15
C PHE A 434 -1.68 -32.06 -15.94
N GLU A 435 -2.53 -32.81 -15.23
CA GLU A 435 -2.36 -34.24 -14.94
C GLU A 435 -2.04 -35.09 -16.18
N ASN A 436 -2.63 -34.73 -17.34
CA ASN A 436 -2.47 -35.45 -18.59
C ASN A 436 -1.24 -35.01 -19.42
N GLU A 437 -0.49 -34.00 -18.95
CA GLU A 437 0.67 -33.42 -19.65
C GLU A 437 1.90 -33.44 -18.70
N PRO A 438 2.63 -34.57 -18.61
CA PRO A 438 3.64 -34.79 -17.57
C PRO A 438 4.78 -33.76 -17.56
N ASP A 439 5.28 -33.36 -18.75
CA ASP A 439 6.36 -32.37 -18.86
C ASP A 439 5.89 -30.97 -18.40
N LEU A 440 4.67 -30.59 -18.78
CA LEU A 440 4.09 -29.31 -18.39
C LEU A 440 3.74 -29.30 -16.89
N HIS A 441 3.22 -30.41 -16.37
CA HIS A 441 2.96 -30.62 -14.95
C HIS A 441 4.23 -30.49 -14.10
N GLU A 442 5.36 -31.06 -14.54
CA GLU A 442 6.64 -30.92 -13.83
C GLU A 442 7.14 -29.48 -13.85
N ILE A 443 7.05 -28.79 -14.99
CA ILE A 443 7.42 -27.37 -15.09
C ILE A 443 6.55 -26.50 -14.18
N VAL A 444 5.24 -26.67 -14.21
CA VAL A 444 4.29 -25.93 -13.37
C VAL A 444 4.53 -26.23 -11.89
N LYS A 445 4.77 -27.49 -11.52
CA LYS A 445 5.10 -27.87 -10.14
C LYS A 445 6.38 -27.18 -9.66
N LYS A 446 7.45 -27.23 -10.46
CA LYS A 446 8.72 -26.57 -10.13
C LYS A 446 8.56 -25.05 -10.04
N LEU A 447 7.77 -24.45 -10.94
CA LEU A 447 7.44 -23.04 -10.88
C LEU A 447 6.75 -22.69 -9.56
N LEU A 448 5.78 -23.50 -9.12
CA LEU A 448 5.08 -23.28 -7.86
C LEU A 448 6.01 -23.46 -6.63
N GLU A 449 6.98 -24.35 -6.70
CA GLU A 449 8.03 -24.52 -5.67
C GLU A 449 9.01 -23.33 -5.65
N ASP A 450 9.42 -22.83 -6.82
CA ASP A 450 10.25 -21.63 -6.94
C ASP A 450 9.48 -20.39 -6.44
N LEU A 451 8.17 -20.34 -6.72
CA LEU A 451 7.27 -19.31 -6.21
C LEU A 451 7.06 -19.40 -4.69
N ASP A 452 7.16 -20.59 -4.10
CA ASP A 452 7.13 -20.77 -2.64
C ASP A 452 8.35 -20.11 -1.94
N ASN A 453 9.44 -19.89 -2.70
CA ASN A 453 10.68 -19.23 -2.29
C ASN A 453 10.82 -17.80 -2.86
N THR A 454 9.73 -17.19 -3.34
CA THR A 454 9.71 -15.80 -3.84
C THR A 454 10.30 -14.78 -2.88
N TYR A 455 10.20 -15.00 -1.57
CA TYR A 455 10.81 -14.14 -0.56
C TYR A 455 12.35 -14.08 -0.65
N GLU A 456 13.01 -15.08 -1.25
CA GLU A 456 14.47 -15.09 -1.50
C GLU A 456 14.83 -14.51 -2.88
N TYR A 457 14.07 -14.86 -3.91
CA TYR A 457 14.41 -14.56 -5.31
C TYR A 457 13.73 -13.30 -5.87
N GLY A 458 12.57 -12.91 -5.32
CA GLY A 458 11.78 -11.76 -5.75
C GLY A 458 11.56 -11.70 -7.26
N SER A 459 11.89 -10.56 -7.87
CA SER A 459 11.76 -10.34 -9.32
C SER A 459 12.76 -11.11 -10.19
N LEU A 460 13.69 -11.86 -9.60
CA LEU A 460 14.70 -12.64 -10.34
C LEU A 460 14.19 -14.03 -10.79
N LEU A 461 12.96 -14.39 -10.42
CA LEU A 461 12.32 -15.63 -10.83
C LEU A 461 12.15 -15.69 -12.36
N LYS A 462 12.79 -16.68 -12.98
CA LYS A 462 12.72 -16.89 -14.43
C LYS A 462 11.54 -17.78 -14.81
N VAL A 463 10.34 -17.21 -14.76
CA VAL A 463 9.08 -17.91 -15.06
C VAL A 463 9.05 -18.47 -16.48
N ARG A 464 9.53 -17.71 -17.48
CA ARG A 464 9.39 -18.08 -18.91
C ARG A 464 10.33 -19.17 -19.40
N GLY A 465 11.58 -19.17 -18.93
CA GLY A 465 12.64 -19.99 -19.50
C GLY A 465 12.36 -21.51 -19.55
N PRO A 466 11.75 -22.12 -18.51
CA PRO A 466 11.33 -23.52 -18.57
C PRO A 466 10.31 -23.82 -19.67
N PHE A 467 9.30 -22.96 -19.84
CA PHE A 467 8.27 -23.13 -20.87
C PHE A 467 8.84 -22.91 -22.28
N GLU A 468 9.68 -21.89 -22.47
CA GLU A 468 10.34 -21.63 -23.76
C GLU A 468 11.15 -22.86 -24.21
N ARG A 469 11.90 -23.49 -23.31
CA ARG A 469 12.64 -24.73 -23.62
C ARG A 469 11.75 -25.92 -23.97
N LEU A 470 10.55 -26.01 -23.37
CA LEU A 470 9.61 -27.08 -23.68
C LEU A 470 8.94 -26.87 -25.05
N PHE A 471 8.62 -25.63 -25.40
CA PHE A 471 7.99 -25.30 -26.68
C PHE A 471 8.97 -25.19 -27.85
N GLU A 472 10.27 -25.07 -27.58
CA GLU A 472 11.35 -25.14 -28.57
C GLU A 472 11.84 -26.58 -28.85
N ALA A 473 11.49 -27.54 -27.99
CA ALA A 473 11.81 -28.97 -28.12
C ALA A 473 10.70 -29.72 -28.86
#